data_AF-A0A2N2IS24-F1
#
_entry.id   AF-A0A2N2IS24-F1
#
_cell.length_a   1.000
_cell.length_b   1.000
_cell.length_c   1.000
_cell.angle_alpha   90.00
_cell.angle_beta   90.00
_cell.angle_gamma   90.00
#
_symmetry.space_group_name_H-M   'P 1'
#
loop_
_entity.id
_entity.type
_entity.pdbx_description
1 polymer ?
#
loop_
_entity_poly.entity_id
_entity_poly.type
_entity_poly.pdbx_seq_one_letter_code
_entity_poly.pdbx_strand_id
1 'polypeptide(L)'
;GSIGAGLFLAAIALTSHATGVGVLYPPLAATCFIGATCTYLRVARPKSVIVGHFIATVGGLLGVAAGDLLFGDTALAVPVKLCLAVLLSAALMQLLDADHPPAAATAAIPAILPLPAPALLLPLHMAWGAVLAVIFGVIWNRFWFECPPPEEGCGRSWFNLGMAKPDIIGGGICILATLFMCAKPWSAAAYNAGLWIMTAGLAILSLHHFFGARVLVTEVKNKCTLATAPTADGPDPISGPNTKEEKHEQ
;
A
#
# COMPACT_ATOMS: atom_id res chain seq x y z
N GLY A 1 -20.31 -8.60 0.45
CA GLY A 1 -19.20 -7.88 -0.20
C GLY A 1 -19.65 -6.58 -0.83
N SER A 2 -20.34 -6.60 -1.98
CA SER A 2 -20.67 -5.38 -2.76
C SER A 2 -21.49 -4.32 -2.00
N ILE A 3 -22.41 -4.73 -1.12
CA ILE A 3 -23.13 -3.81 -0.23
C ILE A 3 -22.16 -3.05 0.69
N GLY A 4 -21.18 -3.73 1.27
CA GLY A 4 -20.15 -3.13 2.11
C GLY A 4 -19.36 -2.06 1.35
N ALA A 5 -18.95 -2.36 0.12
CA ALA A 5 -18.24 -1.40 -0.73
C ALA A 5 -19.05 -0.10 -0.97
N GLY A 6 -20.35 -0.23 -1.24
CA GLY A 6 -21.26 0.92 -1.39
C GLY A 6 -21.39 1.73 -0.10
N LEU A 7 -21.53 1.06 1.05
CA LEU A 7 -21.59 1.70 2.36
C LEU A 7 -20.28 2.43 2.72
N PHE A 8 -19.12 1.85 2.38
CA PHE A 8 -17.82 2.49 2.62
C PHE A 8 -17.70 3.78 1.82
N LEU A 9 -18.03 3.74 0.53
CA LEU A 9 -18.00 4.92 -0.33
C LEU A 9 -18.96 6.00 0.15
N ALA A 10 -20.17 5.63 0.57
CA ALA A 10 -21.12 6.59 1.14
C ALA A 10 -20.55 7.25 2.41
N ALA A 11 -19.98 6.47 3.33
CA ALA A 11 -19.38 6.99 4.56
C ALA A 11 -18.17 7.91 4.28
N ILE A 12 -17.31 7.54 3.33
CA ILE A 12 -16.17 8.35 2.91
C ILE A 12 -16.64 9.64 2.25
N ALA A 13 -17.66 9.59 1.38
CA ALA A 13 -18.24 10.77 0.75
C ALA A 13 -18.85 11.74 1.77
N LEU A 14 -19.59 11.23 2.75
CA LEU A 14 -20.13 12.04 3.85
C LEU A 14 -19.02 12.68 4.69
N THR A 15 -17.96 11.92 4.98
CA THR A 15 -16.79 12.43 5.72
C THR A 15 -16.05 13.51 4.92
N SER A 16 -15.86 13.29 3.62
CA SER A 16 -15.25 14.26 2.69
C SER A 16 -16.05 15.56 2.65
N HIS A 17 -17.38 15.47 2.55
CA HIS A 17 -18.27 16.62 2.53
C HIS A 17 -18.24 17.37 3.87
N ALA A 18 -18.35 16.67 5.00
CA ALA A 18 -18.37 17.28 6.33
C ALA A 18 -17.06 18.01 6.68
N THR A 19 -15.92 17.52 6.17
CA THR A 19 -14.59 18.07 6.47
C THR A 19 -14.11 19.09 5.45
N GLY A 20 -14.76 19.17 4.28
CA GLY A 20 -14.33 20.00 3.16
C GLY A 20 -12.97 19.59 2.61
N VAL A 21 -12.66 18.29 2.62
CA VAL A 21 -11.42 17.74 2.04
C VAL A 21 -11.75 16.65 1.04
N GLY A 22 -11.24 16.81 -0.18
CA GLY A 22 -11.43 15.87 -1.27
C GLY A 22 -10.63 14.59 -1.06
N VAL A 23 -11.27 13.57 -0.48
CA VAL A 23 -10.71 12.23 -0.31
C VAL A 23 -11.40 11.20 -1.20
N LEU A 24 -12.40 11.61 -1.99
CA LEU A 24 -13.12 10.74 -2.90
C LEU A 24 -12.48 10.79 -4.29
N TYR A 25 -12.04 9.63 -4.77
CA TYR A 25 -11.45 9.46 -6.09
C TYR A 25 -11.88 8.11 -6.68
N PRO A 26 -12.03 7.97 -8.01
CA PRO A 26 -12.58 6.75 -8.60
C PRO A 26 -11.88 5.44 -8.18
N PRO A 27 -10.53 5.39 -8.08
CA PRO A 27 -9.84 4.20 -7.57
C PRO A 27 -10.21 3.75 -6.15
N LEU A 28 -10.73 4.65 -5.31
CA LEU A 28 -11.16 4.32 -3.96
C LEU A 28 -12.37 3.37 -3.98
N ALA A 29 -13.20 3.43 -5.02
CA ALA A 29 -14.32 2.51 -5.17
C ALA A 29 -13.86 1.05 -5.34
N ALA A 30 -12.86 0.82 -6.19
CA ALA A 30 -12.25 -0.50 -6.35
C ALA A 30 -11.56 -0.96 -5.05
N THR A 31 -10.95 -0.04 -4.32
CA THR A 31 -10.33 -0.29 -3.01
C THR A 31 -11.37 -0.73 -1.98
N CYS A 32 -12.49 -0.01 -1.86
CA CYS A 32 -13.61 -0.37 -1.01
C CYS A 32 -14.20 -1.74 -1.39
N PHE A 33 -14.28 -2.03 -2.69
CA PHE A 33 -14.71 -3.34 -3.17
C PHE A 33 -13.77 -4.45 -2.68
N ILE A 34 -12.47 -4.36 -3.00
CA ILE A 34 -11.46 -5.31 -2.56
C ILE A 34 -11.47 -5.48 -1.04
N GLY A 35 -11.54 -4.37 -0.29
CA GLY A 35 -11.59 -4.38 1.17
C GLY A 35 -12.84 -5.04 1.76
N ALA A 36 -13.95 -5.08 1.02
CA ALA A 36 -15.22 -5.68 1.46
C ALA A 36 -15.45 -7.11 0.94
N THR A 37 -14.78 -7.52 -0.15
CA THR A 37 -15.01 -8.82 -0.82
C THR A 37 -13.79 -9.73 -0.82
N CYS A 38 -12.59 -9.18 -0.80
CA CYS A 38 -11.33 -9.88 -1.10
C CYS A 38 -10.30 -9.67 0.03
N THR A 39 -10.76 -9.78 1.26
CA THR A 39 -10.05 -9.41 2.50
C THR A 39 -8.78 -10.23 2.76
N TYR A 40 -8.72 -11.42 2.18
CA TYR A 40 -7.60 -12.35 2.30
C TYR A 40 -6.48 -12.10 1.30
N LEU A 41 -6.71 -11.25 0.28
CA LEU A 41 -5.67 -10.92 -0.67
C LEU A 41 -4.62 -10.02 -0.02
N ARG A 42 -3.34 -10.27 -0.32
CA ARG A 42 -2.22 -9.42 0.11
C ARG A 42 -2.45 -7.94 -0.25
N VAL A 43 -3.05 -7.69 -1.41
CA VAL A 43 -3.35 -6.32 -1.88
C VAL A 43 -4.40 -5.59 -1.03
N ALA A 44 -5.18 -6.30 -0.19
CA ALA A 44 -6.15 -5.72 0.72
C ALA A 44 -5.56 -5.35 2.09
N ARG A 45 -4.27 -5.65 2.34
CA ARG A 45 -3.62 -5.35 3.61
C ARG A 45 -3.54 -3.82 3.83
N PRO A 46 -3.67 -3.35 5.08
CA PRO A 46 -3.61 -1.91 5.40
C PRO A 46 -2.40 -1.18 4.80
N LYS A 47 -1.20 -1.77 4.87
CA LYS A 47 0.02 -1.20 4.28
C LYS A 47 -0.15 -1.00 2.77
N SER A 48 -0.53 -2.05 2.04
CA SER A 48 -0.72 -2.00 0.58
C SER A 48 -1.74 -0.93 0.18
N VAL A 49 -2.87 -0.83 0.89
CA VAL A 49 -3.90 0.16 0.58
C VAL A 49 -3.40 1.59 0.86
N ILE A 50 -2.91 1.87 2.07
CA ILE A 50 -2.53 3.22 2.49
C ILE A 50 -1.27 3.71 1.75
N VAL A 51 -0.19 2.92 1.78
CA VAL A 51 1.08 3.27 1.13
C VAL A 51 0.96 3.21 -0.38
N GLY A 52 0.19 2.25 -0.92
CA GLY A 52 -0.05 2.12 -2.35
C GLY A 52 -0.65 3.41 -2.93
N HIS A 53 -1.77 3.89 -2.39
CA HIS A 53 -2.39 5.14 -2.85
C HIS A 53 -1.48 6.36 -2.69
N PHE A 54 -0.77 6.46 -1.56
CA PHE A 54 0.20 7.52 -1.33
C PHE A 54 1.29 7.54 -2.41
N ILE A 55 2.02 6.43 -2.56
CA ILE A 55 3.19 6.37 -3.45
C ILE A 55 2.79 6.38 -4.92
N ALA A 56 1.60 5.85 -5.25
CA ALA A 56 1.07 5.95 -6.60
C ALA A 56 0.76 7.38 -7.00
N THR A 57 0.26 8.19 -6.07
CA THR A 57 0.05 9.62 -6.32
C THR A 57 1.38 10.36 -6.51
N VAL A 58 2.39 10.04 -5.69
CA VAL A 58 3.75 10.57 -5.86
C VAL A 58 4.32 10.20 -7.24
N GLY A 59 4.24 8.93 -7.62
CA GLY A 59 4.67 8.45 -8.93
C GLY A 59 3.90 9.10 -10.07
N GLY A 60 2.59 9.31 -9.91
CA GLY A 60 1.74 10.01 -10.87
C GLY A 60 2.17 11.46 -11.11
N LEU A 61 2.40 12.22 -10.03
CA LEU A 61 2.86 13.61 -10.12
C LEU A 61 4.25 13.72 -10.76
N LEU A 62 5.17 12.84 -10.37
CA LEU A 62 6.51 12.78 -10.96
C LEU A 62 6.45 12.39 -12.45
N GLY A 63 5.59 11.44 -12.81
CA GLY A 63 5.38 11.02 -14.20
C GLY A 63 4.77 12.13 -15.06
N VAL A 64 3.84 12.91 -14.52
CA VAL A 64 3.30 14.10 -15.19
C VAL A 64 4.38 15.16 -15.39
N ALA A 65 5.15 15.48 -14.35
CA ALA A 65 6.24 16.44 -14.45
C ALA A 65 7.28 16.03 -15.50
N ALA A 66 7.67 14.75 -15.52
CA ALA A 66 8.58 14.21 -16.53
C ALA A 66 7.96 14.25 -17.94
N GLY A 67 6.68 13.92 -18.07
CA GLY A 67 5.97 13.99 -19.36
C GLY A 67 5.85 15.42 -19.89
N ASP A 68 5.61 16.41 -19.03
CA ASP A 68 5.60 17.82 -19.39
C ASP A 68 6.96 18.30 -19.89
N LEU A 69 8.04 17.92 -19.19
CA LEU A 69 9.41 18.27 -19.59
C LEU A 69 9.79 17.69 -20.96
N LEU A 70 9.28 16.51 -21.30
CA LEU A 70 9.64 15.82 -22.53
C LEU A 70 8.72 16.15 -23.72
N PHE A 71 7.42 16.38 -23.47
CA PHE A 71 6.39 16.37 -24.52
C PHE A 71 5.23 17.36 -24.30
N GLY A 72 5.35 18.34 -23.40
CA GLY A 72 4.25 19.22 -22.95
C GLY A 72 3.40 19.87 -24.05
N ASP A 73 4.00 20.23 -25.19
CA ASP A 73 3.34 20.91 -26.31
C ASP A 73 3.01 19.99 -27.51
N THR A 74 3.09 18.67 -27.31
CA THR A 74 2.89 17.69 -28.38
C THR A 74 1.56 16.95 -28.23
N ALA A 75 1.06 16.37 -29.34
CA ALA A 75 -0.08 15.46 -29.30
C ALA A 75 0.16 14.20 -28.44
N LEU A 76 1.42 13.92 -28.10
CA LEU A 76 1.82 12.79 -27.25
C LEU A 76 1.90 13.13 -25.75
N ALA A 77 1.60 14.38 -25.35
CA ALA A 77 1.70 14.81 -23.95
C ALA A 77 0.90 13.88 -23.01
N VAL A 78 -0.38 13.64 -23.31
CA VAL A 78 -1.26 12.80 -22.47
C VAL A 78 -0.80 11.34 -22.40
N PRO A 79 -0.60 10.61 -23.51
CA PRO A 79 -0.18 9.21 -23.43
C PRO A 79 1.19 9.03 -22.76
N VAL A 80 2.13 9.95 -22.96
CA VAL A 80 3.44 9.88 -22.30
C VAL A 80 3.31 10.12 -20.79
N LYS A 81 2.57 11.15 -20.36
CA LYS A 81 2.30 11.40 -18.93
C LYS A 81 1.67 10.19 -18.26
N LEU A 82 0.66 9.58 -18.89
CA LEU A 82 -0.03 8.42 -18.36
C LEU A 82 0.92 7.20 -18.24
N CYS A 83 1.71 6.95 -19.29
CA CYS A 83 2.70 5.88 -19.30
C CYS A 83 3.72 6.05 -18.15
N LEU A 84 4.33 7.23 -18.05
CA LEU A 84 5.33 7.53 -17.03
C LEU A 84 4.74 7.50 -15.61
N ALA A 85 3.54 8.04 -15.43
CA ALA A 85 2.82 8.04 -14.15
C ALA A 85 2.60 6.62 -13.63
N VAL A 86 2.05 5.74 -14.46
CA VAL A 86 1.75 4.36 -14.07
C VAL A 86 3.04 3.55 -13.91
N LEU A 87 4.02 3.70 -14.81
CA LEU A 87 5.31 3.01 -14.73
C LEU A 87 6.05 3.34 -13.43
N LEU A 88 6.19 4.63 -13.12
CA LEU A 88 6.88 5.07 -11.91
C LEU A 88 6.12 4.66 -10.65
N SER A 89 4.78 4.78 -10.65
CA SER A 89 3.94 4.29 -9.56
C SER A 89 4.12 2.80 -9.32
N ALA A 90 4.13 1.97 -10.37
CA ALA A 90 4.28 0.53 -10.24
C ALA A 90 5.66 0.17 -9.67
N ALA A 91 6.73 0.79 -10.19
CA ALA A 91 8.07 0.58 -9.68
C ALA A 91 8.20 0.96 -8.19
N LEU A 92 7.61 2.08 -7.77
CA LEU A 92 7.64 2.53 -6.39
C LEU A 92 6.80 1.64 -5.45
N MET A 93 5.62 1.17 -5.89
CA MET A 93 4.82 0.23 -5.11
C MET A 93 5.55 -1.09 -4.89
N GLN A 94 6.22 -1.62 -5.92
CA GLN A 94 7.06 -2.83 -5.80
C GLN A 94 8.23 -2.61 -4.84
N LEU A 95 8.94 -1.48 -4.96
CA LEU A 95 10.07 -1.15 -4.09
C LEU A 95 9.68 -1.04 -2.60
N LEU A 96 8.49 -0.49 -2.33
CA LEU A 96 7.98 -0.30 -0.97
C LEU A 96 7.15 -1.48 -0.45
N ASP A 97 7.01 -2.54 -1.25
CA ASP A 97 6.17 -3.69 -0.94
C ASP A 97 4.72 -3.28 -0.59
N ALA A 98 4.15 -2.43 -1.45
CA ALA A 98 2.85 -1.77 -1.27
C ALA A 98 1.96 -1.95 -2.50
N ASP A 99 2.08 -3.08 -3.20
CA ASP A 99 1.29 -3.37 -4.40
C ASP A 99 -0.20 -3.36 -4.09
N HIS A 100 -0.91 -2.42 -4.71
CA HIS A 100 -2.35 -2.29 -4.64
C HIS A 100 -2.87 -1.89 -6.02
N PRO A 101 -3.43 -2.81 -6.83
CA PRO A 101 -3.81 -2.51 -8.21
C PRO A 101 -4.71 -1.27 -8.39
N PRO A 102 -5.71 -1.00 -7.51
CA PRO A 102 -6.45 0.27 -7.58
C PRO A 102 -5.56 1.52 -7.44
N ALA A 103 -4.48 1.46 -6.66
CA ALA A 103 -3.56 2.59 -6.54
C ALA A 103 -2.89 2.95 -7.87
N ALA A 104 -2.63 2.00 -8.78
CA ALA A 104 -2.12 2.32 -10.12
C ALA A 104 -3.05 3.27 -10.89
N ALA A 105 -4.37 3.12 -10.75
CA ALA A 105 -5.35 4.05 -11.32
C ALA A 105 -5.34 5.43 -10.61
N THR A 106 -4.83 5.51 -9.38
CA THR A 106 -4.60 6.78 -8.66
C THR A 106 -3.46 7.56 -9.30
N ALA A 107 -2.42 6.88 -9.77
CA ALA A 107 -1.31 7.51 -10.50
C ALA A 107 -1.75 8.16 -11.81
N ALA A 108 -2.83 7.67 -12.43
CA ALA A 108 -3.39 8.25 -13.65
C ALA A 108 -4.10 9.59 -13.40
N ILE A 109 -4.65 9.84 -12.20
CA ILE A 109 -5.47 11.02 -11.91
C ILE A 109 -4.76 12.32 -12.31
N PRO A 110 -3.50 12.59 -11.91
CA PRO A 110 -2.82 13.82 -12.30
C PRO A 110 -2.59 13.99 -13.80
N ALA A 111 -2.61 12.91 -14.58
CA ALA A 111 -2.34 12.95 -16.02
C ALA A 111 -3.61 13.25 -16.84
N ILE A 112 -4.79 12.84 -16.36
CA ILE A 112 -6.02 12.85 -17.17
C ILE A 112 -7.21 13.58 -16.52
N LEU A 113 -7.13 13.96 -15.25
CA LEU A 113 -8.23 14.61 -14.52
C LEU A 113 -7.75 15.93 -13.87
N PRO A 114 -8.66 16.90 -13.68
CA PRO A 114 -8.36 18.06 -12.85
C PRO A 114 -8.06 17.62 -11.42
N LEU A 115 -7.04 18.22 -10.81
CA LEU A 115 -6.62 17.85 -9.46
C LEU A 115 -7.67 18.32 -8.43
N PRO A 116 -8.14 17.44 -7.53
CA PRO A 116 -9.10 17.80 -6.48
C PRO A 116 -8.47 18.59 -5.32
N ALA A 117 -7.14 18.68 -5.30
CA ALA A 117 -6.34 19.36 -4.29
C ALA A 117 -5.04 19.89 -4.91
N PRO A 118 -4.33 20.82 -4.24
CA PRO A 118 -2.98 21.22 -4.64
C PRO A 118 -2.06 20.00 -4.76
N ALA A 119 -1.23 19.98 -5.80
CA ALA A 119 -0.40 18.82 -6.16
C ALA A 119 0.41 18.25 -4.97
N LEU A 120 1.01 19.13 -4.15
CA LEU A 120 1.81 18.70 -2.99
C LEU A 120 0.99 18.07 -1.86
N LEU A 121 -0.29 18.41 -1.74
CA LEU A 121 -1.19 17.87 -0.72
C LEU A 121 -1.91 16.60 -1.19
N LEU A 122 -1.99 16.40 -2.51
CA LEU A 122 -2.72 15.32 -3.13
C LEU A 122 -2.31 13.93 -2.59
N PRO A 123 -1.01 13.56 -2.47
CA PRO A 123 -0.63 12.25 -1.92
C PRO A 123 -1.15 12.01 -0.50
N LEU A 124 -1.16 13.04 0.34
CA LEU A 124 -1.64 12.93 1.73
C LEU A 124 -3.16 12.82 1.79
N HIS A 125 -3.89 13.47 0.88
CA HIS A 125 -5.36 13.31 0.78
C HIS A 125 -5.74 11.92 0.27
N MET A 126 -4.98 11.38 -0.68
CA MET A 126 -5.15 10.02 -1.19
C MET A 126 -4.86 8.99 -0.09
N ALA A 127 -3.77 9.18 0.67
CA ALA A 127 -3.50 8.36 1.86
C ALA A 127 -4.64 8.42 2.88
N TRP A 128 -5.20 9.61 3.13
CA TRP A 128 -6.33 9.77 4.05
C TRP A 128 -7.58 9.00 3.58
N GLY A 129 -7.96 9.13 2.31
CA GLY A 129 -9.07 8.33 1.73
C GLY A 129 -8.84 6.83 1.90
N ALA A 130 -7.60 6.37 1.66
CA ALA A 130 -7.19 4.98 1.87
C ALA A 130 -7.28 4.53 3.33
N VAL A 131 -6.91 5.38 4.31
CA VAL A 131 -7.06 5.10 5.75
C VAL A 131 -8.53 4.91 6.10
N LEU A 132 -9.43 5.76 5.62
CA LEU A 132 -10.86 5.59 5.85
C LEU A 132 -11.38 4.26 5.27
N ALA A 133 -10.96 3.91 4.05
CA ALA A 133 -11.31 2.63 3.44
C ALA A 133 -10.80 1.44 4.26
N VAL A 134 -9.58 1.51 4.81
CA VAL A 134 -9.02 0.48 5.71
C VAL A 134 -9.81 0.38 7.01
N ILE A 135 -10.12 1.50 7.67
CA ILE A 135 -10.89 1.50 8.93
C ILE A 135 -12.25 0.83 8.69
N PHE A 136 -12.99 1.25 7.68
CA PHE A 136 -14.29 0.67 7.37
C PHE A 136 -14.19 -0.79 6.94
N GLY A 137 -13.16 -1.15 6.16
CA GLY A 137 -12.85 -2.53 5.80
C GLY A 137 -12.63 -3.41 7.03
N VAL A 138 -11.76 -3.00 7.96
CA VAL A 138 -11.50 -3.75 9.19
C VAL A 138 -12.76 -3.90 10.04
N ILE A 139 -13.53 -2.82 10.23
CA ILE A 139 -14.79 -2.85 10.99
C ILE A 139 -15.78 -3.83 10.35
N TRP A 140 -16.03 -3.68 9.05
CA TRP A 140 -16.96 -4.52 8.30
C TRP A 140 -16.55 -5.98 8.33
N ASN A 141 -15.27 -6.25 8.05
CA ASN A 141 -14.79 -7.61 7.98
C ASN A 141 -14.82 -8.28 9.33
N ARG A 142 -14.61 -7.56 10.44
CA ARG A 142 -14.71 -8.13 11.78
C ARG A 142 -16.12 -8.60 12.17
N PHE A 143 -17.16 -8.10 11.49
CA PHE A 143 -18.52 -8.61 11.66
C PHE A 143 -18.74 -9.96 10.96
N TRP A 144 -18.03 -10.22 9.86
CA TRP A 144 -18.27 -11.39 8.99
C TRP A 144 -17.15 -12.44 9.02
N PHE A 145 -15.92 -12.02 9.33
CA PHE A 145 -14.67 -12.75 9.15
C PHE A 145 -13.66 -12.40 10.25
N GLU A 146 -12.64 -13.24 10.43
CA GLU A 146 -11.45 -12.85 11.19
C GLU A 146 -10.60 -11.90 10.33
N CYS A 147 -10.56 -10.62 10.69
CA CYS A 147 -9.82 -9.60 9.95
C CYS A 147 -9.02 -8.69 10.88
N PRO A 148 -7.76 -8.37 10.54
CA PRO A 148 -6.98 -8.82 9.39
C PRO A 148 -6.54 -10.29 9.50
N PRO A 149 -6.50 -11.05 8.40
CA PRO A 149 -6.06 -12.44 8.41
C PRO A 149 -4.57 -12.51 8.81
N PRO A 150 -4.17 -13.54 9.59
CA PRO A 150 -2.77 -13.73 9.96
C PRO A 150 -1.91 -13.98 8.72
N GLU A 151 -0.73 -13.37 8.69
CA GLU A 151 0.28 -13.71 7.69
C GLU A 151 0.84 -15.12 7.94
N GLU A 152 1.15 -15.85 6.88
CA GLU A 152 1.72 -17.20 6.98
C GLU A 152 2.97 -17.20 7.86
N GLY A 153 2.96 -18.02 8.91
CA GLY A 153 4.06 -18.12 9.87
C GLY A 153 4.10 -17.01 10.94
N CYS A 154 3.22 -16.02 10.91
CA CYS A 154 3.11 -15.00 11.96
C CYS A 154 1.96 -15.33 12.92
N GLY A 155 2.29 -15.53 14.20
CA GLY A 155 1.29 -15.57 15.26
C GLY A 155 0.55 -14.23 15.38
N ARG A 156 -0.65 -14.26 15.95
CA ARG A 156 -1.41 -13.05 16.32
C ARG A 156 -0.56 -12.16 17.21
N SER A 157 -0.45 -10.87 16.85
CA SER A 157 0.39 -9.90 17.55
C SER A 157 -0.45 -8.98 18.46
N TRP A 158 -0.13 -7.69 18.53
CA TRP A 158 -0.87 -6.71 19.32
C TRP A 158 -2.33 -6.60 18.89
N PHE A 159 -3.23 -6.43 19.87
CA PHE A 159 -4.68 -6.35 19.67
C PHE A 159 -5.30 -7.54 18.94
N ASN A 160 -4.64 -8.71 19.01
CA ASN A 160 -5.05 -9.93 18.30
C ASN A 160 -5.11 -9.74 16.77
N LEU A 161 -4.29 -8.84 16.23
CA LEU A 161 -4.19 -8.60 14.79
C LEU A 161 -3.10 -9.48 14.17
N GLY A 162 -3.37 -10.01 12.99
CA GLY A 162 -2.44 -10.80 12.18
C GLY A 162 -1.36 -9.98 11.46
N MET A 163 -0.84 -8.91 12.07
CA MET A 163 0.03 -7.93 11.42
C MET A 163 1.35 -7.74 12.18
N ALA A 164 2.39 -7.28 11.48
CA ALA A 164 3.63 -6.87 12.12
C ALA A 164 3.42 -5.64 13.03
N LYS A 165 4.14 -5.58 14.16
CA LYS A 165 4.11 -4.42 15.08
C LYS A 165 4.33 -3.07 14.39
N PRO A 166 5.31 -2.87 13.48
CA PRO A 166 5.47 -1.60 12.79
C PRO A 166 4.26 -1.22 11.93
N ASP A 167 3.58 -2.19 11.31
CA ASP A 167 2.37 -1.91 10.54
C ASP A 167 1.21 -1.44 11.43
N ILE A 168 1.07 -2.04 12.62
CA ILE A 168 0.06 -1.63 13.60
C ILE A 168 0.34 -0.19 14.09
N ILE A 169 1.61 0.11 14.40
CA ILE A 169 2.02 1.44 14.87
C ILE A 169 1.81 2.48 13.75
N GLY A 170 2.33 2.22 12.56
CA GLY A 170 2.20 3.12 11.41
C GLY A 170 0.73 3.36 11.03
N GLY A 171 -0.08 2.29 10.99
CA GLY A 171 -1.51 2.37 10.76
C GLY A 171 -2.23 3.19 11.85
N GLY A 172 -1.91 2.96 13.13
CA GLY A 172 -2.45 3.72 14.24
C GLY A 172 -2.12 5.22 14.15
N ILE A 173 -0.90 5.56 13.75
CA ILE A 173 -0.49 6.96 13.52
C ILE A 173 -1.27 7.58 12.36
N CYS A 174 -1.48 6.85 11.25
CA CYS A 174 -2.31 7.32 10.13
C CYS A 174 -3.79 7.53 10.52
N ILE A 175 -4.33 6.68 11.41
CA ILE A 175 -5.68 6.86 11.97
C ILE A 175 -5.73 8.12 12.84
N LEU A 176 -4.73 8.33 13.71
CA LEU A 176 -4.65 9.56 14.51
C LEU A 176 -4.56 10.80 13.61
N ALA A 177 -3.73 10.77 12.57
CA ALA A 177 -3.62 11.83 11.58
C ALA A 177 -4.96 12.15 10.94
N THR A 178 -5.73 11.12 10.56
CA THR A 178 -7.08 11.24 10.01
C THR A 178 -8.01 12.02 10.94
N LEU A 179 -7.99 11.74 12.25
CA LEU A 179 -8.81 12.47 13.23
C LEU A 179 -8.43 13.96 13.29
N PHE A 180 -7.14 14.28 13.25
CA PHE A 180 -6.65 15.67 13.19
C PHE A 180 -7.03 16.35 11.86
N MET A 181 -6.94 15.65 10.74
CA MET A 181 -7.31 16.16 9.42
C MET A 181 -8.83 16.40 9.30
N CYS A 182 -9.66 15.58 9.95
CA CYS A 182 -11.09 15.83 10.08
C CYS A 182 -11.41 17.15 10.80
N ALA A 183 -10.50 17.67 11.63
CA ALA A 183 -10.72 18.89 12.38
C ALA A 183 -10.55 20.18 11.56
N LYS A 184 -10.31 20.08 10.25
CA LYS A 184 -10.11 21.21 9.33
C LYS A 184 -11.18 22.31 9.45
N PRO A 185 -12.48 22.02 9.56
CA PRO A 185 -13.50 23.08 9.68
C PRO A 185 -13.34 23.94 10.94
N TRP A 186 -12.72 23.40 12.00
CA TRP A 186 -12.59 24.08 13.29
C TRP A 186 -11.18 24.63 13.53
N SER A 187 -10.13 24.00 12.99
CA SER A 187 -8.74 24.42 13.23
C SER A 187 -7.79 24.04 12.09
N ALA A 188 -7.24 25.06 11.43
CA ALA A 188 -6.18 24.89 10.43
C ALA A 188 -4.88 24.34 11.05
N ALA A 189 -4.59 24.70 12.30
CA ALA A 189 -3.42 24.17 13.01
C ALA A 189 -3.55 22.66 13.27
N ALA A 190 -4.74 22.21 13.68
CA ALA A 190 -5.00 20.78 13.86
C ALA A 190 -4.89 20.02 12.54
N TYR A 191 -5.45 20.57 11.45
CA TYR A 191 -5.32 19.99 10.11
C TYR A 191 -3.86 19.85 9.68
N ASN A 192 -3.05 20.92 9.84
CA ASN A 192 -1.63 20.90 9.49
C ASN A 192 -0.84 19.91 10.35
N ALA A 193 -1.13 19.82 11.66
CA ALA A 193 -0.56 18.79 12.51
C ALA A 193 -0.92 17.40 12.00
N GLY A 194 -2.18 17.18 11.60
CA GLY A 194 -2.63 15.95 10.96
C GLY A 194 -1.83 15.57 9.72
N LEU A 195 -1.50 16.53 8.85
CA LEU A 195 -0.65 16.27 7.67
C LEU A 195 0.75 15.76 8.07
N TRP A 196 1.38 16.39 9.09
CA TRP A 196 2.68 15.94 9.58
C TRP A 196 2.63 14.56 10.23
N ILE A 197 1.59 14.29 11.02
CA ILE A 197 1.36 12.98 11.63
C ILE A 197 1.13 11.92 10.55
N MET A 198 0.37 12.24 9.49
CA MET A 198 0.14 11.34 8.34
C MET A 198 1.47 10.98 7.68
N THR A 199 2.33 11.96 7.41
CA THR A 199 3.67 11.74 6.84
C THR A 199 4.52 10.83 7.72
N ALA A 200 4.48 11.01 9.05
CA ALA A 200 5.20 10.15 9.98
C ALA A 200 4.68 8.70 9.95
N GLY A 201 3.36 8.50 9.95
CA GLY A 201 2.75 7.18 9.85
C GLY A 201 3.09 6.48 8.53
N LEU A 202 3.02 7.22 7.42
CA LEU A 202 3.42 6.74 6.09
C LEU A 202 4.90 6.36 6.04
N ALA A 203 5.79 7.15 6.64
CA ALA A 203 7.21 6.82 6.70
C ALA A 203 7.47 5.50 7.44
N ILE A 204 6.79 5.27 8.57
CA ILE A 204 6.89 4.00 9.33
C ILE A 204 6.38 2.83 8.48
N LEU A 205 5.18 2.95 7.89
CA LEU A 205 4.60 1.92 7.04
C LEU A 205 5.49 1.61 5.84
N SER A 206 6.07 2.63 5.22
CA SER A 206 6.85 2.49 3.98
C SER A 206 8.27 2.00 4.19
N LEU A 207 8.89 2.26 5.35
CA LEU A 207 10.32 2.01 5.53
C LEU A 207 10.64 0.79 6.39
N HIS A 208 9.70 0.28 7.18
CA HIS A 208 10.00 -0.77 8.17
C HIS A 208 10.56 -2.06 7.56
N HIS A 209 10.17 -2.44 6.34
CA HIS A 209 10.64 -3.68 5.70
C HIS A 209 12.14 -3.62 5.34
N PHE A 210 12.68 -2.43 5.06
CA PHE A 210 14.12 -2.27 4.82
C PHE A 210 14.95 -2.54 6.08
N PHE A 211 14.41 -2.26 7.27
CA PHE A 211 15.09 -2.59 8.52
C PHE A 211 15.07 -4.10 8.79
N GLY A 212 13.96 -4.78 8.48
CA GLY A 212 13.86 -6.24 8.57
C GLY A 212 14.87 -6.97 7.66
N ALA A 213 15.00 -6.53 6.41
CA ALA A 213 15.95 -7.10 5.46
C ALA A 213 17.42 -7.01 5.94
N ARG A 214 17.79 -5.87 6.55
CA ARG A 214 19.15 -5.68 7.08
C ARG A 214 19.49 -6.64 8.23
N VAL A 215 18.53 -6.92 9.10
CA VAL A 215 18.73 -7.84 10.23
C VAL A 215 18.97 -9.26 9.73
N LEU A 216 18.18 -9.73 8.76
CA LEU A 216 18.34 -11.08 8.18
C LEU A 216 19.69 -11.25 7.47
N VAL A 217 20.12 -10.26 6.69
CA VAL A 217 21.43 -10.30 6.03
C VAL A 217 22.57 -10.35 7.06
N THR A 218 22.42 -9.64 8.18
CA THR A 218 23.41 -9.65 9.27
C THR A 218 23.43 -10.99 10.01
N GLU A 219 22.26 -11.57 10.29
CA GLU A 219 22.15 -12.86 10.98
C GLU A 219 22.69 -14.01 10.13
N VAL A 220 22.39 -14.04 8.82
CA VAL A 220 22.96 -15.01 7.88
C VAL A 220 24.47 -14.85 7.81
N LYS A 221 24.99 -13.62 7.74
CA LYS A 221 26.44 -13.38 7.73
C LYS A 221 27.13 -13.89 9.00
N ASN A 222 26.51 -13.71 10.16
CA ASN A 222 27.05 -14.15 11.45
C ASN A 222 26.90 -15.67 11.68
N LYS A 223 25.87 -16.32 11.12
CA LYS A 223 25.66 -17.77 11.22
C LYS A 223 26.44 -18.57 10.16
N CYS A 224 26.65 -18.00 8.97
CA CYS A 224 27.38 -18.65 7.88
C CYS A 224 28.90 -18.39 7.86
N THR A 225 29.45 -17.62 8.81
CA THR A 225 30.90 -17.46 8.95
C THR A 225 31.58 -18.67 9.62
N LEU A 226 30.83 -19.71 9.97
CA LEU A 226 31.32 -20.97 10.56
C LEU A 226 30.93 -22.22 9.77
N ALA A 227 30.67 -22.10 8.47
CA ALA A 227 30.82 -23.27 7.61
C ALA A 227 32.31 -23.42 7.31
N THR A 228 32.99 -24.18 8.16
CA THR A 228 34.29 -24.81 7.84
C THR A 228 34.23 -25.28 6.39
N ALA A 229 35.23 -24.92 5.59
CA ALA A 229 35.32 -25.38 4.21
C ALA A 229 35.02 -26.89 4.20
N PRO A 230 34.10 -27.38 3.34
CA PRO A 230 33.79 -28.80 3.30
C PRO A 230 35.09 -29.54 3.10
N THR A 231 35.49 -30.32 4.11
CA THR A 231 36.60 -31.26 3.99
C THR A 231 36.26 -32.18 2.82
N ALA A 232 37.16 -32.24 1.85
CA ALA A 232 36.99 -32.92 0.57
C ALA A 232 36.99 -34.47 0.68
N ASP A 233 36.37 -35.01 1.73
CA ASP A 233 36.27 -36.45 2.00
C ASP A 233 34.84 -36.98 1.81
N GLY A 234 34.03 -36.29 0.99
CA GLY A 234 32.73 -36.78 0.59
C GLY A 234 32.85 -37.93 -0.42
N PRO A 235 32.23 -39.10 -0.18
CA PRO A 235 32.26 -40.24 -1.10
C PRO A 235 31.61 -39.89 -2.45
N ASP A 236 32.15 -40.52 -3.51
CA ASP A 236 31.75 -40.30 -4.90
C ASP A 236 30.22 -40.30 -5.09
N PRO A 237 29.69 -39.45 -6.00
CA PRO A 237 28.27 -39.37 -6.27
C PRO A 237 27.73 -40.72 -6.76
N ILE A 238 26.79 -41.29 -6.01
CA ILE A 238 26.06 -42.50 -6.39
C ILE A 238 25.22 -42.17 -7.63
N SER A 239 25.63 -42.74 -8.76
CA SER A 239 24.90 -42.73 -10.02
C SER A 239 23.64 -43.60 -9.90
N GLY A 240 22.53 -42.99 -9.47
CA GLY A 240 21.21 -43.60 -9.50
C GLY A 240 20.50 -43.35 -10.84
N PRO A 241 19.77 -44.32 -11.41
CA PRO A 241 19.05 -44.15 -12.66
C PRO A 241 17.84 -43.21 -12.51
N ASN A 242 17.78 -42.20 -13.37
CA ASN A 242 16.64 -41.28 -13.52
C ASN A 242 15.45 -41.99 -14.16
N THR A 243 14.62 -42.66 -13.38
CA THR A 243 13.28 -43.07 -13.81
C THR A 243 12.32 -41.91 -13.54
N LYS A 244 12.03 -41.12 -14.59
CA LYS A 244 10.93 -40.16 -14.57
C LYS A 244 9.60 -40.94 -14.59
N GLU A 245 8.89 -40.94 -13.46
CA GLU A 245 7.46 -41.26 -13.45
C GLU A 245 6.68 -40.08 -14.05
N GLU A 246 6.32 -40.20 -15.32
CA GLU A 246 5.24 -39.42 -15.93
C GLU A 246 3.92 -39.93 -15.37
N LYS A 247 3.36 -39.22 -14.37
CA LYS A 247 1.98 -39.43 -13.96
C LYS A 247 1.10 -38.37 -14.62
N HIS A 248 0.53 -38.73 -15.77
CA HIS A 248 -0.62 -38.07 -16.35
C HIS A 248 -1.84 -38.32 -15.46
N GLU A 249 -2.51 -37.27 -15.00
CA GLU A 249 -3.92 -37.35 -14.60
C GLU A 249 -4.74 -36.31 -15.34
N GLN A 250 -5.92 -36.79 -15.73
CA GLN A 250 -6.92 -36.27 -16.67
C GLN A 250 -7.79 -35.17 -16.07
#